data_AF-A0A1H0QEQ5-F1
#
_entry.id   AF-A0A1H0QEQ5-F1
#
_cell.length_a   1.000
_cell.length_b   1.000
_cell.length_c   1.000
_cell.angle_alpha   90.00
_cell.angle_beta   90.00
_cell.angle_gamma   90.00
#
_symmetry.space_group_name_H-M   'P 1'
#
loop_
_entity.id
_entity.type
_entity.pdbx_description
1 polymer ?
#
loop_
_entity_poly.entity_id
_entity_poly.type
_entity_poly.pdbx_seq_one_letter_code
_entity_poly.pdbx_strand_id
1 'polypeptide(L)' 'ALYQAVRCGIRSNRNKKLRAYYDKKRAEGKLFKVAIIACVNKLIHWIFAILTTKEAFRLE' A
#
# COMPACT_ATOMS: atom_id res chain seq x y z
N ALA A 1 -5.92 -2.10 12.48
CA ALA A 1 -6.57 -1.23 11.47
C ALA A 1 -5.87 -1.26 10.09
N LEU A 2 -4.60 -0.84 9.96
CA LEU A 2 -3.93 -0.70 8.64
C LEU A 2 -3.86 -1.98 7.80
N TYR A 3 -3.57 -3.13 8.41
CA TYR A 3 -3.52 -4.41 7.69
C TYR A 3 -4.85 -4.71 6.95
N GLN A 4 -5.99 -4.45 7.60
CA GLN A 4 -7.30 -4.63 6.99
C GLN A 4 -7.57 -3.57 5.91
N ALA A 5 -7.13 -2.32 6.11
CA ALA A 5 -7.25 -1.27 5.11
C ALA A 5 -6.48 -1.63 3.82
N VAL A 6 -5.24 -2.10 3.94
CA VAL A 6 -4.43 -2.57 2.80
C VAL A 6 -5.09 -3.76 2.10
N ARG A 7 -5.58 -4.76 2.86
CA ARG A 7 -6.29 -5.91 2.28
C ARG A 7 -7.56 -5.50 1.54
N CYS A 8 -8.36 -4.59 2.10
CA CYS A 8 -9.55 -4.04 1.47
C CYS A 8 -9.19 -3.28 0.18
N GLY A 9 -8.16 -2.44 0.24
CA GLY A 9 -7.66 -1.66 -0.90
C GLY A 9 -7.16 -2.53 -2.05
N ILE A 10 -6.45 -3.61 -1.76
CA ILE A 10 -5.96 -4.58 -2.75
C ILE A 10 -7.12 -5.40 -3.34
N ARG A 11 -8.01 -5.93 -2.48
CA ARG A 11 -9.14 -6.79 -2.90
C ARG A 11 -10.13 -6.04 -3.79
N SER A 12 -10.45 -4.80 -3.44
CA SER A 12 -11.42 -3.98 -4.18
C SER A 12 -10.78 -3.19 -5.32
N ASN A 13 -9.46 -3.32 -5.52
CA ASN A 13 -8.66 -2.54 -6.48
C ASN A 13 -8.90 -1.01 -6.40
N ARG A 14 -9.31 -0.49 -5.24
CA ARG A 14 -9.65 0.93 -5.04
C ARG A 14 -8.42 1.83 -5.05
N ASN A 15 -7.25 1.26 -4.75
CA ASN A 15 -5.99 1.96 -4.79
C ASN A 15 -5.04 1.24 -5.76
N LYS A 16 -5.06 1.69 -7.03
CA LYS A 16 -4.25 1.11 -8.12
C LYS A 16 -2.75 1.17 -7.82
N LYS A 17 -2.27 2.25 -7.20
CA LYS A 17 -0.88 2.45 -6.80
C LYS A 17 -0.44 1.42 -5.75
N LEU A 18 -1.27 1.19 -4.74
CA LEU A 18 -1.04 0.16 -3.72
C LEU A 18 -1.12 -1.25 -4.30
N ARG A 19 -2.06 -1.50 -5.22
CA ARG A 19 -2.18 -2.78 -5.93
C ARG A 19 -0.95 -3.09 -6.77
N ALA A 20 -0.48 -2.13 -7.57
CA ALA A 20 0.74 -2.28 -8.37
C ALA A 20 1.96 -2.56 -7.49
N TYR A 21 2.08 -1.89 -6.34
CA TYR A 21 3.13 -2.18 -5.37
C TYR A 21 3.03 -3.60 -4.79
N TYR A 22 1.82 -4.05 -4.45
CA TYR A 22 1.58 -5.42 -4.00
C TYR A 22 1.96 -6.46 -5.07
N ASP A 23 1.51 -6.27 -6.32
CA ASP A 23 1.77 -7.19 -7.43
C ASP A 23 3.28 -7.25 -7.72
N LYS A 24 3.99 -6.11 -7.69
CA LYS A 24 5.46 -6.07 -7.74
C LYS A 24 6.10 -6.90 -6.62
N LYS A 25 5.62 -6.77 -5.37
CA LYS A 25 6.14 -7.57 -4.25
C LYS A 25 5.84 -9.06 -4.39
N ARG A 26 4.73 -9.44 -5.03
CA ARG A 26 4.42 -10.84 -5.35
C ARG A 26 5.30 -11.38 -6.48
N ALA A 27 5.57 -10.58 -7.51
CA ALA A 27 6.48 -10.92 -8.61
C ALA A 27 7.94 -11.09 -8.13
N GLU A 28 8.36 -10.35 -7.10
CA GLU A 28 9.63 -10.56 -6.39
C GLU A 28 9.72 -11.91 -5.63
N GLY A 29 8.68 -12.77 -5.68
CA GLY A 29 8.65 -14.07 -5.01
C GLY A 29 8.25 -14.02 -3.53
N LYS A 30 7.81 -12.87 -3.01
CA LYS A 30 7.48 -12.76 -1.58
C LYS A 30 6.20 -13.49 -1.23
N LEU A 31 6.21 -14.16 -0.08
CA LEU A 31 5.02 -14.75 0.51
C LEU A 31 3.93 -13.71 0.72
N PHE A 32 2.66 -14.14 0.64
CA PHE A 32 1.49 -13.27 0.71
C PHE A 32 1.54 -12.31 1.91
N LYS A 33 1.76 -12.83 3.12
CA LYS A 33 1.80 -12.01 4.35
C LYS A 33 2.92 -10.97 4.28
N VAL A 34 4.11 -11.34 3.80
CA VAL A 34 5.25 -10.43 3.66
C VAL A 34 4.96 -9.32 2.66
N ALA A 35 4.33 -9.65 1.52
CA ALA A 35 3.91 -8.65 0.54
C ALA A 35 2.87 -7.67 1.12
N ILE A 36 1.90 -8.15 1.91
CA ILE A 36 0.93 -7.29 2.60
C ILE A 36 1.62 -6.38 3.63
N ILE A 37 2.54 -6.90 4.45
CA ILE A 37 3.27 -6.08 5.42
C ILE A 37 4.12 -5.00 4.73
N ALA A 38 4.76 -5.33 3.60
CA ALA A 38 5.46 -4.32 2.79
C ALA A 38 4.50 -3.21 2.30
N CYS A 39 3.28 -3.55 1.91
CA CYS A 39 2.25 -2.58 1.52
C CYS A 39 1.79 -1.72 2.72
N VAL A 40 1.67 -2.31 3.91
CA VAL A 40 1.38 -1.58 5.16
C VAL A 40 2.47 -0.55 5.45
N ASN A 41 3.75 -0.93 5.39
CA ASN A 41 4.86 0.00 5.61
C ASN A 41 4.84 1.14 4.57
N LYS A 42 4.58 0.82 3.30
CA LYS A 42 4.46 1.84 2.25
C LYS A 42 3.31 2.83 2.52
N LEU A 43 2.17 2.33 3.01
CA LEU A 43 1.01 3.15 3.37
C LEU A 43 1.32 4.08 4.56
N ILE A 44 2.06 3.61 5.56
CA ILE A 44 2.51 4.44 6.69
C ILE A 44 3.37 5.60 6.19
N HIS A 45 4.35 5.32 5.31
CA HIS A 45 5.18 6.38 4.73
C HIS A 45 4.37 7.42 3.95
N TRP A 46 3.33 7.00 3.22
CA TRP A 46 2.43 7.94 2.54
C TRP A 46 1.64 8.80 3.52
N ILE A 47 1.08 8.21 4.57
CA ILE A 47 0.37 8.97 5.62
C ILE A 47 1.32 9.97 6.28
N PHE A 48 2.52 9.53 6.66
CA PHE A 48 3.54 10.40 7.24
C PHE A 48 3.91 11.56 6.32
N ALA A 49 4.13 11.30 5.02
CA ALA A 49 4.41 12.34 4.04
C ALA A 49 3.27 13.35 3.97
N ILE A 50 2.00 12.93 3.85
CA ILE A 50 0.84 13.84 3.83
C ILE A 50 0.83 14.75 5.07
N LEU A 51 1.08 14.18 6.24
CA LEU A 51 1.04 14.91 7.50
C LEU A 51 2.22 15.89 7.67
N THR A 52 3.38 15.57 7.10
CA THR A 52 4.62 16.35 7.29
C THR A 52 4.88 17.35 6.17
N THR A 53 4.67 16.95 4.91
CA THR A 53 4.91 17.81 3.75
C THR A 53 3.67 18.62 3.35
N LYS A 54 2.50 18.33 3.96
CA LYS A 54 1.19 18.89 3.59
C LYS A 54 0.81 18.66 2.12
N GLU A 55 1.50 17.76 1.43
CA GLU A 55 1.17 17.41 0.05
C GLU A 55 0.05 16.37 0.03
N ALA A 56 -0.98 16.64 -0.79
CA ALA A 56 -2.08 15.72 -0.96
C ALA A 56 -1.64 14.43 -1.67
N PHE A 57 -2.10 13.29 -1.18
CA PHE A 57 -1.87 12.00 -1.84
C PHE A 57 -2.60 11.94 -3.18
N ARG A 58 -1.84 11.79 -4.28
CA ARG A 58 -2.37 11.68 -5.65
C ARG A 58 -2.44 10.21 -6.12
N LEU A 59 -3.67 9.77 -6.38
CA LEU A 59 -4.04 8.51 -7.04
C LEU A 59 -4.08 8.71 -8.55
N GLU A 60 -2.90 8.87 -9.17
CA GLU A 60 -2.76 8.71 -10.62
C GLU A 60 -2.69 7.22 -10.97
#